data_AF-A0A958FPT0-F1
#
_entry.id   AF-A0A958FPT0-F1
#
_cell.length_a   1.000
_cell.length_b   1.000
_cell.length_c   1.000
_cell.angle_alpha   90.00
_cell.angle_beta   90.00
_cell.angle_gamma   90.00
#
_symmetry.space_group_name_H-M   'P 1'
#
loop_
_entity.id
_entity.type
_entity.pdbx_description
1 polymer ?
#
loop_
_entity_poly.entity_id
_entity_poly.type
_entity_poly.pdbx_seq_one_letter_code
_entity_poly.pdbx_strand_id
1 'polypeptide(L)'
;MRWVMRSKIHKATVTQADLNYVGSITIDEDLMDMVGLWPGEKVLVVSNTSGSRLETYVIEGEPGSGVICMNGAAAHRIKVGDRVI
;
A
#
# COMPACT_ATOMS: atom_id res chain seq x y z
N MET A 1 -12.45 -4.39 24.20
CA MET A 1 -11.43 -3.95 23.23
C MET A 1 -12.14 -3.39 22.00
N ARG A 2 -11.72 -2.24 21.47
CA ARG A 2 -12.29 -1.65 20.23
C ARG A 2 -11.20 -1.57 19.17
N TRP A 3 -11.57 -1.82 17.91
CA TRP A 3 -10.71 -1.60 16.75
C TRP A 3 -11.12 -0.28 16.10
N VAL A 4 -10.16 0.63 15.94
CA VAL A 4 -10.37 1.94 15.33
C VAL A 4 -9.28 2.18 14.28
N MET A 5 -9.58 2.98 13.26
CA MET A 5 -8.60 3.39 12.27
C MET A 5 -7.57 4.32 12.93
N ARG A 6 -6.30 3.93 12.88
CA ARG A 6 -5.17 4.75 13.34
C ARG A 6 -4.84 5.85 12.33
N SER A 7 -4.63 5.46 11.08
CA SER A 7 -4.26 6.36 9.98
C SER A 7 -4.68 5.78 8.62
N LYS A 8 -4.56 6.58 7.55
CA LYS A 8 -4.82 6.17 6.16
C LYS A 8 -4.11 7.06 5.16
N ILE A 9 -3.76 6.50 4.00
CA ILE A 9 -3.37 7.26 2.81
C ILE A 9 -4.57 7.29 1.87
N HIS A 10 -5.21 8.44 1.70
CA HIS A 10 -6.47 8.49 0.96
C HIS A 10 -6.25 8.74 -0.54
N LYS A 11 -6.72 7.80 -1.37
CA LYS A 11 -6.66 7.89 -2.84
C LYS A 11 -5.23 8.03 -3.36
N ALA A 12 -4.35 7.11 -2.95
CA ALA A 12 -3.07 6.91 -3.63
C ALA A 12 -3.28 6.30 -5.03
N THR A 13 -2.35 6.52 -5.96
CA THR A 13 -2.32 5.81 -7.25
C THR A 13 -1.22 4.76 -7.17
N VAL A 14 -1.53 3.52 -7.53
CA VAL A 14 -0.53 2.46 -7.62
C VAL A 14 0.42 2.78 -8.78
N THR A 15 1.68 3.01 -8.47
CA THR A 15 2.71 3.36 -9.45
C THR A 15 3.37 2.13 -10.05
N GLN A 16 3.42 1.03 -9.31
CA GLN A 16 4.11 -0.20 -9.70
C GLN A 16 3.37 -1.45 -9.20
N ALA A 17 3.57 -2.58 -9.88
CA ALA A 17 3.07 -3.87 -9.42
C ALA A 17 4.07 -4.96 -9.84
N ASP A 18 4.74 -5.58 -8.86
CA ASP A 18 5.75 -6.60 -9.09
C ASP A 18 5.27 -7.96 -8.56
N LEU A 19 4.95 -8.87 -9.48
CA LEU A 19 4.47 -10.21 -9.15
C LEU A 19 5.58 -11.12 -8.57
N ASN A 20 6.84 -10.87 -8.91
CA ASN A 20 7.95 -11.75 -8.55
C ASN A 20 8.55 -11.40 -7.18
N TYR A 21 8.12 -10.29 -6.57
CA TYR A 21 8.57 -9.87 -5.26
C TYR A 21 7.71 -10.47 -4.12
N VAL A 22 8.25 -10.50 -2.89
CA VAL A 22 7.53 -11.02 -1.72
C VAL A 22 6.32 -10.14 -1.40
N GLY A 23 5.16 -10.79 -1.20
CA GLY A 23 3.89 -10.10 -0.98
C GLY A 23 3.95 -9.03 0.12
N SER A 24 3.69 -7.79 -0.25
CA SER A 24 3.79 -6.57 0.57
C SER A 24 3.23 -5.37 -0.21
N ILE A 25 3.22 -4.19 0.41
CA ILE A 25 3.08 -2.91 -0.29
C ILE A 25 4.32 -2.05 -0.02
N THR A 26 5.01 -1.59 -1.08
CA THR A 26 6.05 -0.57 -0.93
C THR A 26 5.41 0.80 -0.98
N ILE A 27 5.70 1.64 0.01
CA ILE A 27 5.18 3.01 0.13
C ILE A 27 6.35 3.96 0.29
N ASP A 28 6.31 5.08 -0.42
CA ASP A 28 7.22 6.22 -0.20
C ASP A 28 7.33 6.57 1.30
N GLU A 29 8.56 6.62 1.81
CA GLU A 29 8.88 6.94 3.20
C GLU A 29 8.25 8.27 3.65
N ASP A 30 8.24 9.31 2.80
CA ASP A 30 7.64 10.61 3.12
C ASP A 30 6.12 10.46 3.37
N LEU A 31 5.44 9.60 2.60
CA LEU A 31 4.03 9.31 2.81
C LEU A 31 3.80 8.50 4.09
N MET A 32 4.68 7.54 4.38
CA MET A 32 4.62 6.75 5.61
C MET A 32 4.74 7.66 6.83
N ASP A 33 5.70 8.57 6.84
CA ASP A 33 5.93 9.53 7.93
C ASP A 33 4.73 10.46 8.14
N MET A 34 4.13 10.98 7.06
CA MET A 34 2.96 11.85 7.14
C MET A 34 1.75 11.20 7.83
N VAL A 35 1.60 9.87 7.71
CA VAL A 35 0.49 9.13 8.33
C VAL A 35 0.94 8.27 9.52
N GLY A 36 2.22 8.35 9.88
CA GLY A 36 2.87 7.54 10.90
C GLY A 36 2.70 6.05 10.66
N LEU A 37 3.04 5.52 9.48
CA LEU A 37 3.15 4.06 9.23
C LEU A 37 4.58 3.60 9.49
N TRP A 38 4.75 2.37 9.97
CA TRP A 38 6.07 1.78 10.18
C TRP A 38 6.40 0.67 9.16
N PRO A 39 7.68 0.47 8.81
CA PRO A 39 8.10 -0.73 8.08
C PRO A 39 7.64 -2.00 8.82
N GLY A 40 7.02 -2.92 8.08
CA GLY A 40 6.42 -4.14 8.64
C GLY A 40 5.05 -3.97 9.30
N GLU A 41 4.49 -2.76 9.36
CA GLU A 41 3.16 -2.54 9.93
C GLU A 41 2.08 -3.19 9.06
N LYS A 42 1.15 -3.91 9.71
CA LYS A 42 -0.01 -4.50 9.03
C LYS A 42 -0.95 -3.41 8.54
N VAL A 43 -1.30 -3.46 7.26
CA VAL A 43 -2.23 -2.54 6.60
C VAL A 43 -3.34 -3.27 5.88
N LEU A 44 -4.47 -2.59 5.75
CA LEU A 44 -5.59 -3.00 4.90
C LEU A 44 -5.57 -2.10 3.66
N VAL A 45 -5.50 -2.70 2.48
CA VAL A 45 -5.48 -2.00 1.19
C VAL A 45 -6.78 -2.25 0.45
N VAL A 46 -7.39 -1.19 -0.06
CA VAL A 46 -8.64 -1.23 -0.83
C VAL A 46 -8.44 -0.54 -2.17
N SER A 47 -8.67 -1.24 -3.28
CA SER A 47 -8.76 -0.62 -4.61
C SER A 47 -10.16 -0.07 -4.83
N ASN A 48 -10.28 1.25 -4.99
CA ASN A 48 -11.51 1.91 -5.46
C ASN A 48 -11.79 1.65 -6.94
N THR A 49 -10.80 1.14 -7.69
CA THR A 49 -10.96 0.80 -9.10
C THR A 49 -11.60 -0.59 -9.25
N SER A 50 -11.04 -1.61 -8.60
CA SER A 50 -11.49 -3.01 -8.77
C SER A 50 -12.39 -3.52 -7.63
N GLY A 51 -12.48 -2.79 -6.52
CA GLY A 51 -13.16 -3.24 -5.30
C GLY A 51 -12.37 -4.28 -4.50
N SER A 52 -11.16 -4.65 -4.95
CA SER A 52 -10.30 -5.60 -4.26
C SER A 52 -9.93 -5.10 -2.86
N ARG A 53 -9.93 -6.01 -1.88
CA ARG A 53 -9.54 -5.74 -0.49
C ARG A 53 -8.56 -6.81 -0.05
N LEU A 54 -7.44 -6.40 0.54
CA LEU A 54 -6.45 -7.33 1.07
C LEU A 54 -5.73 -6.75 2.28
N GLU A 55 -5.19 -7.62 3.11
CA GLU A 55 -4.30 -7.24 4.19
C GLU A 55 -2.87 -7.64 3.83
N THR A 56 -1.91 -6.79 4.16
CA THR A 56 -0.48 -7.05 3.96
C THR A 56 0.34 -6.22 4.93
N TYR A 57 1.64 -6.08 4.71
CA TYR A 57 2.53 -5.22 5.49
C TYR A 57 3.29 -4.23 4.59
N VAL A 58 3.75 -3.13 5.20
CA VAL A 58 4.46 -2.05 4.51
C VAL A 58 5.95 -2.36 4.37
N ILE A 59 6.52 -2.03 3.21
CA ILE A 59 7.95 -1.91 2.96
C ILE A 59 8.25 -0.45 2.63
N GLU A 60 9.35 0.05 3.16
CA GLU A 60 9.82 1.42 2.90
C GLU A 60 10.32 1.55 1.46
N GLY A 61 9.83 2.58 0.78
CA GLY A 61 10.24 2.99 -0.56
C GLY A 61 11.17 4.20 -0.52
N GLU A 62 11.70 4.59 -1.68
CA GLU A 62 12.57 5.76 -1.79
C GLU A 62 11.81 7.06 -1.41
N PRO A 63 12.35 7.91 -0.51
CA PRO A 63 11.70 9.17 -0.10
C PRO A 63 11.41 10.10 -1.27
N GLY A 64 10.21 10.66 -1.30
CA GLY A 64 9.77 11.63 -2.31
C GLY A 64 9.51 11.03 -3.70
N SER A 65 9.64 9.71 -3.85
CA SER A 65 9.40 9.00 -5.12
C SER A 65 7.91 8.91 -5.50
N GLY A 66 7.02 9.07 -4.52
CA GLY A 66 5.59 8.80 -4.64
C GLY A 66 5.27 7.33 -4.89
N VAL A 67 6.21 6.41 -4.61
CA VAL A 67 6.03 4.97 -4.91
C VAL A 67 4.88 4.38 -4.10
N ILE A 68 4.01 3.66 -4.79
CA ILE A 68 2.97 2.79 -4.24
C ILE A 68 3.04 1.51 -5.07
N CYS A 69 3.84 0.55 -4.62
CA CYS A 69 4.07 -0.71 -5.34
C CYS A 69 3.30 -1.86 -4.69
N MET A 70 2.51 -2.58 -5.48
CA MET A 70 1.86 -3.83 -5.03
C MET A 70 2.76 -5.01 -5.34
N ASN A 71 3.28 -5.68 -4.31
CA ASN A 71 4.22 -6.78 -4.49
C ASN A 71 3.55 -8.16 -4.37
N GLY A 72 4.10 -9.15 -5.06
CA GLY A 72 3.73 -10.55 -4.99
C GLY A 72 2.26 -10.80 -5.29
N ALA A 73 1.60 -11.59 -4.44
CA ALA A 73 0.19 -11.94 -4.63
C ALA A 73 -0.77 -10.74 -4.71
N ALA A 74 -0.40 -9.59 -4.10
CA ALA A 74 -1.20 -8.36 -4.19
C ALA A 74 -1.26 -7.82 -5.62
N ALA A 75 -0.18 -7.98 -6.40
CA ALA A 75 -0.09 -7.57 -7.79
C ALA A 75 -1.10 -8.30 -8.69
N HIS A 76 -1.65 -9.45 -8.29
CA HIS A 76 -2.72 -10.10 -9.04
C HIS A 76 -4.05 -9.32 -8.96
N ARG A 77 -4.32 -8.64 -7.84
CA ARG A 77 -5.62 -8.04 -7.53
C ARG A 77 -5.66 -6.52 -7.70
N ILE A 78 -4.52 -5.86 -7.49
CA ILE A 78 -4.39 -4.41 -7.57
C ILE A 78 -3.29 -4.10 -8.57
N LYS A 79 -3.62 -3.30 -9.58
CA LYS A 79 -2.76 -3.05 -10.75
C LYS A 79 -2.22 -1.62 -10.77
N VAL A 80 -1.17 -1.40 -11.56
CA VAL A 80 -0.69 -0.04 -11.86
C VAL A 80 -1.84 0.82 -12.39
N GLY A 81 -1.96 2.03 -11.85
CA GLY A 81 -3.05 2.96 -12.15
C GLY A 81 -4.29 2.84 -11.25
N ASP A 82 -4.42 1.77 -10.45
CA ASP A 82 -5.52 1.65 -9.50
C ASP A 82 -5.47 2.77 -8.45
N ARG A 83 -6.65 3.28 -8.07
CA ARG A 83 -6.80 4.24 -6.97
C ARG A 83 -7.05 3.48 -5.68
N VAL A 84 -6.11 3.54 -4.74
CA VAL A 84 -6.18 2.77 -3.48
C VAL A 84 -6.36 3.66 -2.25
N ILE A 85 -6.84 3.03 -1.17
CA ILE A 85 -6.86 3.55 0.20
C ILE A 85 -6.17 2.52 1.09
#